data_AF-A0A162BS82-F1
#
_entry.id   AF-A0A162BS82-F1
#
_cell.length_a   1.000
_cell.length_b   1.000
_cell.length_c   1.000
_cell.angle_alpha   90.00
_cell.angle_beta   90.00
_cell.angle_gamma   90.00
#
_symmetry.space_group_name_H-M   'P 1'
#
loop_
_entity.id
_entity.type
_entity.pdbx_description
1 polymer ?
#
loop_
_entity_poly.entity_id
_entity_poly.type
_entity_poly.pdbx_seq_one_letter_code
_entity_poly.pdbx_strand_id
1 'polypeptide(L)' 'VSGDTTDHYYESEGVDHSYTIELRDSGTYGFQLPPDQIVPTATETWNGLKAMINAI' A
#
# COMPACT_ATOMS: atom_id res chain seq x y z
N VAL A 1 10.30 -11.22 0.98
CA VAL A 1 10.14 -11.94 -0.31
C VAL A 1 11.34 -11.54 -1.16
N SER A 2 11.67 -12.28 -2.22
CA SER A 2 12.72 -11.89 -3.16
C SER A 2 12.12 -11.80 -4.55
N GLY A 3 12.44 -10.74 -5.29
CA GLY A 3 11.99 -10.57 -6.67
C GLY A 3 10.54 -10.09 -6.78
N ASP A 4 10.07 -9.35 -5.77
CA ASP A 4 8.83 -8.60 -5.91
C ASP A 4 9.06 -7.33 -6.73
N THR A 5 7.96 -6.68 -7.11
CA THR A 5 8.02 -5.50 -7.98
C THR A 5 8.74 -4.33 -7.30
N THR A 6 8.62 -4.22 -5.99
CA THR A 6 9.19 -3.13 -5.20
C THR A 6 10.72 -3.22 -5.21
N ASP A 7 11.27 -4.43 -5.02
CA ASP A 7 12.70 -4.73 -5.15
C ASP A 7 13.21 -4.38 -6.56
N HIS A 8 12.49 -4.79 -7.61
CA HIS A 8 12.91 -4.54 -8.99
C HIS A 8 13.01 -3.04 -9.30
N TYR A 9 12.01 -2.24 -8.94
CA TYR A 9 12.05 -0.80 -9.18
C TYR A 9 13.14 -0.10 -8.38
N TYR A 10 13.39 -0.55 -7.15
CA TYR A 10 14.45 0.02 -6.32
C TYR A 10 15.84 -0.32 -6.87
N GLU A 11 16.12 -1.59 -7.17
CA GLU A 11 17.45 -2.05 -7.54
C GLU A 11 17.78 -1.89 -9.03
N SER A 12 16.83 -2.16 -9.92
CA SER A 12 17.07 -2.21 -11.37
C SER A 12 16.76 -0.88 -12.06
N GLU A 13 15.73 -0.17 -11.60
CA GLU A 13 15.23 1.05 -12.25
C GLU A 13 15.64 2.34 -11.51
N GLY A 14 16.27 2.23 -10.32
CA GLY A 14 16.78 3.37 -9.56
C GLY A 14 15.68 4.25 -8.94
N VAL A 15 14.52 3.69 -8.60
CA VAL A 15 13.45 4.42 -7.91
C VAL A 15 13.76 4.53 -6.41
N ASP A 16 14.06 5.73 -5.93
CA ASP A 16 14.47 5.99 -4.54
C ASP A 16 13.39 5.64 -3.49
N HIS A 17 12.11 5.74 -3.88
CA HIS A 17 10.95 5.60 -3.00
C HIS A 17 9.97 4.55 -3.56
N SER A 18 10.25 3.28 -3.29
CA SER A 18 9.47 2.13 -3.75
C SER A 18 8.78 1.45 -2.56
N TYR A 19 7.44 1.33 -2.57
CA TYR A 19 6.66 0.82 -1.44
C TYR A 19 5.51 -0.11 -1.85
N THR A 20 5.24 -1.12 -1.03
CA THR A 20 4.05 -1.96 -1.08
C THR A 20 3.12 -1.61 0.08
N ILE A 21 1.83 -1.42 -0.18
CA ILE A 21 0.82 -1.16 0.85
C ILE A 21 -0.17 -2.33 0.88
N GLU A 22 -0.19 -3.05 2.00
CA GLU A 22 -1.20 -4.06 2.32
C GLU A 22 -2.32 -3.40 3.13
N LEU A 23 -3.56 -3.49 2.62
CA LEU A 23 -4.72 -2.79 3.17
C LEU A 23 -5.39 -3.59 4.30
N ARG A 24 -6.58 -3.14 4.72
CA ARG A 24 -7.42 -3.87 5.67
C ARG A 24 -7.84 -5.24 5.13
N ASP A 25 -8.10 -6.23 5.98
CA ASP A 25 -7.94 -6.25 7.44
C ASP A 25 -6.79 -7.18 7.86
N SER A 26 -6.73 -7.56 9.14
CA SER A 26 -5.70 -8.47 9.67
C SER A 26 -6.14 -9.95 9.71
N GLY A 27 -7.10 -10.34 8.88
CA GLY A 27 -7.52 -11.74 8.71
C GLY A 27 -8.90 -12.11 9.25
N THR A 28 -9.74 -11.14 9.65
CA THR A 28 -11.15 -11.44 10.00
C THR A 28 -11.97 -11.72 8.75
N TYR A 29 -11.84 -10.86 7.75
CA TYR A 29 -12.46 -10.99 6.43
C TYR A 29 -11.43 -11.28 5.34
N GLY A 30 -10.18 -10.84 5.51
CA GLY A 30 -9.10 -11.03 4.54
C GLY A 30 -9.51 -10.51 3.16
N PHE A 31 -9.41 -11.36 2.14
CA PHE A 31 -9.74 -11.00 0.77
C PHE A 31 -11.23 -10.73 0.53
N GLN A 32 -12.12 -11.15 1.43
CA GLN A 32 -13.57 -10.93 1.32
C GLN A 32 -14.04 -9.83 2.27
N LEU A 33 -13.33 -8.71 2.26
CA LEU A 33 -13.66 -7.53 3.06
C LEU A 33 -15.08 -7.01 2.71
N PRO A 34 -15.94 -6.74 3.70
CA PRO A 34 -17.29 -6.24 3.46
C PRO A 34 -17.32 -4.92 2.66
N PRO A 35 -18.31 -4.71 1.77
CA PRO A 35 -18.38 -3.51 0.92
C PRO A 35 -18.43 -2.17 1.68
N ASP A 36 -18.95 -2.17 2.91
CA ASP A 36 -18.99 -0.98 3.77
C ASP A 36 -17.61 -0.54 4.26
N GLN A 37 -16.58 -1.39 4.15
CA GLN A 37 -15.19 -1.07 4.45
C GLN A 37 -14.42 -0.46 3.27
N ILE A 38 -14.98 -0.40 2.06
CA ILE A 38 -14.29 0.14 0.88
C ILE A 38 -13.93 1.62 1.09
N VAL A 39 -14.92 2.46 1.40
CA VAL A 39 -14.71 3.90 1.56
C VAL A 39 -13.82 4.23 2.78
N PRO A 40 -13.99 3.61 3.96
CA PRO A 40 -13.06 3.78 5.07
C PRO A 40 -11.61 3.43 4.72
N THR A 41 -11.37 2.28 4.08
CA THR A 41 -10.03 1.82 3.67
C THR A 41 -9.40 2.79 2.67
N ALA A 42 -10.16 3.22 1.66
CA ALA A 42 -9.68 4.20 0.68
C ALA A 42 -9.34 5.55 1.32
N THR A 43 -10.16 6.01 2.28
CA THR A 43 -9.97 7.30 2.96
C THR A 43 -8.70 7.34 3.79
N GLU A 44 -8.44 6.31 4.59
CA GLU A 44 -7.21 6.26 5.40
C GLU A 44 -5.97 6.08 4.52
N THR A 45 -6.06 5.24 3.48
CA THR A 45 -4.96 5.03 2.52
C THR A 45 -4.62 6.33 1.81
N TRP A 46 -5.62 7.09 1.36
CA TRP A 46 -5.40 8.37 0.69
C TRP A 46 -4.76 9.41 1.62
N ASN A 47 -5.17 9.45 2.89
CA ASN A 47 -4.54 10.33 3.86
C ASN A 47 -3.09 9.93 4.13
N GLY A 48 -2.80 8.64 4.23
CA GLY A 48 -1.43 8.11 4.33
C GLY A 48 -0.57 8.46 3.12
N LEU A 49 -1.09 8.26 1.91
CA LEU A 49 -0.39 8.61 0.66
C LEU A 49 -0.06 10.11 0.59
N LYS A 50 -1.00 11.00 0.90
CA LYS A 50 -0.73 12.45 0.95
C LYS A 50 0.36 12.78 1.97
N ALA A 51 0.35 12.16 3.15
CA ALA A 51 1.36 12.38 4.16
C ALA A 51 2.74 11.88 3.70
N MET A 52 2.81 10.71 3.09
CA MET A 52 4.03 10.15 2.50
C MET A 52 4.60 11.06 1.42
N ILE A 53 3.77 11.49 0.46
CA ILE A 53 4.20 12.37 -0.63
C ILE A 53 4.70 13.71 -0.11
N ASN A 54 4.08 14.28 0.94
CA ASN A 54 4.55 15.52 1.55
C ASN A 54 5.86 15.38 2.36
N ALA A 55 6.24 14.15 2.72
CA ALA A 55 7.42 13.85 3.54
C ALA A 55 8.64 13.41 2.70
N ILE A 56 8.45 13.25 1.39
CA ILE A 56 9.50 13.00 0.39
C ILE A 56 9.89 14.35 -0.21
#